data_AF-A0A523J681-F1
#
_entry.id   AF-A0A523J681-F1
#
_cell.length_a   1.000
_cell.length_b   1.000
_cell.length_c   1.000
_cell.angle_alpha   90.00
_cell.angle_beta   90.00
_cell.angle_gamma   90.00
#
_symmetry.space_group_name_H-M   'P 1'
#
loop_
_entity.id
_entity.type
_entity.pdbx_description
1 polymer ?
#
loop_
_entity_poly.entity_id
_entity_poly.type
_entity_poly.pdbx_seq_one_letter_code
_entity_poly.pdbx_strand_id
1 'polypeptide(L)'
;MIKEVVESFYSKAVKDVIIGYHFRKIQEGTSENVLNPDISFFKNHIPRIVTFWKFQLLGEQTNETFNLINSHAPLKLRKGELDRWLMLFHQTLDEFENEDLKKLWQDKLSFFAQRFRASKKIFS
;
A
#
# COMPACT_ATOMS: atom_id res chain seq x y z
N MET A 1 -13.51 7.20 -5.38
CA MET A 1 -13.47 5.80 -4.85
C MET A 1 -12.07 5.18 -4.73
N ILE A 2 -11.41 4.64 -5.77
CA ILE A 2 -10.06 4.00 -5.59
C ILE A 2 -9.04 4.97 -5.00
N LYS A 3 -9.01 6.21 -5.50
CA LYS A 3 -8.14 7.27 -4.96
C LYS A 3 -8.38 7.51 -3.47
N GLU A 4 -9.64 7.64 -3.04
CA GLU A 4 -10.00 7.83 -1.62
C GLU A 4 -9.56 6.65 -0.75
N VAL A 5 -9.74 5.40 -1.22
CA VAL A 5 -9.28 4.20 -0.49
C VAL A 5 -7.77 4.25 -0.30
N VAL A 6 -7.01 4.56 -1.36
CA VAL A 6 -5.55 4.67 -1.30
C VAL A 6 -5.14 5.81 -0.36
N GLU A 7 -5.73 7.00 -0.49
CA GLU A 7 -5.41 8.14 0.37
C GLU A 7 -5.75 7.88 1.84
N SER A 8 -6.92 7.27 2.12
CA SER A 8 -7.30 6.85 3.47
C SER A 8 -6.30 5.84 4.04
N PHE A 9 -5.89 4.84 3.25
CA PHE A 9 -4.87 3.88 3.66
C PHE A 9 -3.54 4.55 3.97
N TYR A 10 -3.05 5.43 3.08
CA TYR A 10 -1.78 6.14 3.30
C TYR A 10 -1.84 7.05 4.52
N SER A 11 -2.98 7.69 4.81
CA SER A 11 -3.13 8.55 5.99
C SER A 11 -2.86 7.81 7.31
N LYS A 12 -3.06 6.48 7.33
CA LYS A 12 -2.82 5.59 8.47
C LYS A 12 -1.46 4.91 8.39
N ALA A 13 -1.14 4.30 7.24
CA ALA A 13 0.04 3.46 7.08
C ALA A 13 1.37 4.21 7.29
N VAL A 14 1.45 5.48 6.85
CA VAL A 14 2.68 6.28 7.00
C VAL A 14 2.97 6.67 8.45
N LYS A 15 1.95 6.62 9.32
CA LYS A 15 2.01 6.95 10.75
C LYS A 15 2.06 5.70 11.63
N ASP A 16 1.96 4.52 11.03
CA ASP A 16 1.90 3.26 11.76
C ASP A 16 3.23 2.97 12.47
N VAL A 17 3.15 2.57 13.74
CA VAL A 17 4.32 2.34 14.57
C VAL A 17 5.17 1.13 14.14
N ILE A 18 4.59 0.17 13.41
CA ILE A 18 5.28 -1.03 12.93
C ILE A 18 5.81 -0.82 11.51
N ILE A 19 4.98 -0.33 10.58
CA ILE A 19 5.33 -0.28 9.15
C ILE A 19 5.66 1.11 8.63
N GLY A 20 5.31 2.18 9.35
CA GLY A 20 5.48 3.57 8.89
C GLY A 20 6.93 3.91 8.55
N TYR A 21 7.91 3.23 9.17
CA TYR A 21 9.32 3.43 8.87
C TYR A 21 9.75 3.03 7.47
N HIS A 22 9.04 2.11 6.81
CA HIS A 22 9.31 1.78 5.41
C HIS A 22 8.87 2.92 4.49
N PHE A 23 7.76 3.59 4.81
CA PHE A 23 7.25 4.72 4.02
C PHE A 23 8.14 5.96 4.11
N ARG A 24 8.84 6.16 5.24
CA ARG A 24 9.83 7.24 5.38
C ARG A 24 10.98 7.17 4.37
N LYS A 25 11.24 5.99 3.77
CA LYS A 25 12.29 5.80 2.76
C LYS A 25 11.91 6.37 1.38
N ILE A 26 10.64 6.69 1.18
CA ILE A 26 10.09 7.16 -0.11
C ILE A 26 9.37 8.52 0.01
N GLN A 27 9.36 9.13 1.18
CA GLN A 27 8.76 10.46 1.37
C GLN A 27 9.64 11.54 0.73
N GLU A 28 9.02 12.58 0.18
CA GLU A 28 9.70 13.68 -0.54
C GLU A 28 9.88 14.94 0.32
N GLY A 29 9.69 14.83 1.64
CA GLY A 29 9.78 15.95 2.58
C GLY A 29 10.10 15.49 3.99
N THR A 30 10.13 16.44 4.93
CA THR A 30 10.38 16.18 6.35
C THR A 30 9.34 16.92 7.17
N SER A 31 8.66 16.20 8.07
CA SER A 31 7.74 16.79 9.06
C SER A 31 8.51 17.11 10.34
N GLU A 32 8.03 18.11 11.08
CA GLU A 32 8.53 18.39 12.44
C GLU A 32 8.44 17.14 13.33
N ASN A 33 7.32 16.42 13.26
CA ASN A 33 7.17 15.11 13.87
C ASN A 33 7.41 14.00 12.82
N VAL A 34 8.58 13.36 12.88
CA VAL A 34 8.99 12.26 11.98
C VAL A 34 8.05 11.04 12.04
N LEU A 35 7.32 10.86 13.15
CA LEU A 35 6.35 9.77 13.31
C LEU A 35 4.96 10.11 12.77
N ASN A 36 4.72 11.37 12.39
CA ASN A 36 3.46 11.84 11.83
C ASN A 36 3.73 12.61 10.52
N PRO A 37 4.27 11.95 9.49
CA PRO A 37 4.56 12.62 8.23
C PRO A 37 3.29 13.10 7.54
N ASP A 38 3.38 14.24 6.87
CA ASP A 38 2.30 14.76 6.04
C ASP A 38 2.11 13.88 4.79
N ILE A 39 0.86 13.56 4.46
CA ILE A 39 0.52 12.72 3.30
C ILE A 39 0.94 13.38 1.98
N SER A 40 1.04 14.71 1.92
CA SER A 40 1.50 15.46 0.76
C SER A 40 2.94 15.14 0.35
N PHE A 41 3.75 14.56 1.24
CA PHE A 41 5.10 14.09 0.90
C PHE A 41 5.12 12.83 0.02
N PHE A 42 3.95 12.23 -0.23
CA PHE A 42 3.79 11.08 -1.12
C PHE A 42 3.13 11.47 -2.45
N LYS A 43 3.17 12.76 -2.83
CA LYS A 43 2.47 13.32 -4.00
C LYS A 43 2.80 12.63 -5.34
N ASN A 44 4.01 12.09 -5.55
CA ASN A 44 4.31 11.31 -6.76
C ASN A 44 4.11 9.81 -6.57
N HIS A 45 4.09 9.33 -5.33
CA HIS A 45 3.91 7.93 -5.02
C HIS A 45 2.44 7.50 -5.04
N ILE A 46 1.55 8.26 -4.37
CA ILE A 46 0.12 7.95 -4.29
C ILE A 46 -0.53 7.83 -5.68
N PRO A 47 -0.34 8.77 -6.64
CA PRO A 47 -0.91 8.62 -7.98
C PRO A 47 -0.49 7.32 -8.66
N ARG A 48 0.77 6.91 -8.50
CA ARG A 48 1.29 5.65 -9.04
C ARG A 48 0.57 4.43 -8.47
N ILE A 49 0.29 4.45 -7.17
CA ILE A 49 -0.45 3.38 -6.48
C ILE A 49 -1.93 3.38 -6.87
N VAL A 50 -2.51 4.56 -7.11
CA VAL A 50 -3.87 4.67 -7.66
C VAL A 50 -3.94 4.08 -9.06
N THR A 51 -2.98 4.38 -9.93
CA THR A 51 -2.86 3.76 -11.27
C THR A 51 -2.73 2.24 -11.17
N PHE A 52 -1.86 1.75 -10.27
CA PHE A 52 -1.71 0.31 -10.02
C PHE A 52 -3.04 -0.35 -9.66
N TRP A 53 -3.80 0.21 -8.72
CA TRP A 53 -5.07 -0.38 -8.30
C TRP A 53 -6.17 -0.27 -9.34
N LYS A 54 -6.24 0.82 -10.11
CA LYS A 54 -7.13 0.92 -11.27
C LYS A 54 -6.86 -0.18 -12.29
N PHE A 55 -5.59 -0.42 -12.62
CA PHE A 55 -5.21 -1.54 -13.49
C PHE A 55 -5.60 -2.90 -12.87
N GLN A 56 -5.32 -3.11 -11.58
CA GLN A 56 -5.58 -4.41 -10.94
C GLN A 56 -7.07 -4.75 -10.75
N LEU A 57 -7.88 -3.75 -10.44
CA LEU A 57 -9.28 -3.92 -10.06
C LEU A 57 -10.21 -3.75 -11.26
N LEU A 58 -9.92 -2.78 -12.12
CA LEU A 58 -10.79 -2.39 -13.24
C LEU A 58 -10.22 -2.78 -14.62
N GLY A 59 -8.97 -3.23 -14.69
CA GLY A 59 -8.32 -3.54 -15.96
C GLY A 59 -7.97 -2.30 -16.79
N GLU A 60 -7.94 -1.10 -16.19
CA GLU A 60 -7.59 0.13 -16.90
C GLU A 60 -6.20 0.04 -17.52
N GLN A 61 -6.07 0.37 -18.81
CA GLN A 61 -4.77 0.39 -19.48
C GLN A 61 -3.87 1.47 -18.90
N THR A 62 -2.58 1.16 -18.79
CA THR A 62 -1.56 2.09 -18.32
C THR A 62 -0.23 1.81 -19.00
N ASN A 63 0.54 2.87 -19.24
CA ASN A 63 1.91 2.77 -19.75
C ASN A 63 2.93 2.48 -18.64
N GLU A 64 2.49 2.45 -17.39
CA GLU A 64 3.35 2.12 -16.26
C GLU A 64 3.69 0.63 -16.19
N THR A 65 4.94 0.34 -15.84
CA THR A 65 5.36 -1.02 -15.49
C THR A 65 5.45 -1.18 -13.98
N PHE A 66 4.87 -2.25 -13.47
CA PHE A 66 4.83 -2.56 -12.03
C PHE A 66 5.66 -3.82 -11.75
N ASN A 67 6.92 -3.64 -11.37
CA ASN A 67 7.76 -4.73 -10.89
C ASN A 67 7.63 -4.90 -9.37
N LEU A 68 6.45 -5.36 -8.94
CA LEU A 68 6.03 -5.32 -7.54
C LEU A 68 7.05 -5.96 -6.58
N ILE A 69 7.53 -7.17 -6.89
CA ILE A 69 8.48 -7.87 -6.00
C ILE A 69 9.82 -7.15 -5.92
N ASN A 70 10.39 -6.72 -7.04
CA ASN A 70 11.69 -6.07 -7.03
C ASN A 70 11.63 -4.66 -6.40
N SER A 71 10.50 -3.94 -6.52
CA SER A 71 10.31 -2.66 -5.86
C SER A 71 10.25 -2.77 -4.32
N HIS A 72 9.79 -3.91 -3.79
CA HIS A 72 9.64 -4.11 -2.35
C HIS A 72 10.77 -4.94 -1.72
N ALA A 73 11.58 -5.67 -2.51
CA ALA A 73 12.70 -6.45 -2.02
C ALA A 73 13.72 -5.65 -1.16
N PRO A 74 14.05 -4.38 -1.47
CA PRO A 74 14.95 -3.58 -0.62
C PRO A 74 14.40 -3.29 0.79
N LEU A 75 13.09 -3.43 1.00
CA LEU A 75 12.50 -3.18 2.32
C LEU A 75 12.90 -4.25 3.34
N LYS A 76 13.21 -5.48 2.89
CA LYS A 76 13.53 -6.62 3.76
C LYS A 76 12.47 -6.79 4.86
N LEU A 77 11.24 -7.03 4.42
CA LEU A 77 10.08 -7.05 5.31
C LEU A 77 10.18 -8.20 6.30
N ARG A 78 9.63 -8.01 7.50
CA ARG A 78 9.27 -9.13 8.39
C ARG A 78 7.88 -9.63 8.02
N LYS A 79 7.59 -10.91 8.27
CA LYS A 79 6.24 -11.48 7.99
C LYS A 79 5.13 -10.67 8.67
N GLY A 80 5.32 -10.31 9.94
CA GLY A 80 4.37 -9.50 10.69
C GLY A 80 4.16 -8.08 10.16
N GLU A 81 5.11 -7.52 9.39
CA GLU A 81 4.94 -6.21 8.74
C GLU A 81 3.99 -6.30 7.55
N LEU A 82 4.06 -7.38 6.77
CA LEU A 82 3.06 -7.64 5.73
C LEU A 82 1.68 -7.85 6.34
N ASP A 83 1.59 -8.63 7.42
CA ASP A 83 0.32 -8.87 8.11
C ASP A 83 -0.27 -7.57 8.68
N ARG A 84 0.57 -6.68 9.22
CA ARG A 84 0.15 -5.34 9.67
C ARG A 84 -0.35 -4.47 8.53
N TRP A 85 0.35 -4.47 7.40
CA TRP A 85 -0.07 -3.74 6.20
C TRP A 85 -1.44 -4.22 5.71
N LEU A 86 -1.66 -5.54 5.66
CA LEU A 86 -2.94 -6.13 5.27
C LEU A 86 -4.05 -5.76 6.26
N MET A 87 -3.78 -5.86 7.56
CA MET A 87 -4.72 -5.51 8.61
C MET A 87 -5.18 -4.04 8.49
N LEU A 88 -4.25 -3.10 8.31
CA LEU A 88 -4.57 -1.69 8.08
C LEU A 88 -5.37 -1.47 6.80
N PHE A 89 -5.06 -2.22 5.73
CA PHE A 89 -5.79 -2.09 4.47
C PHE A 89 -7.24 -2.58 4.62
N HIS A 90 -7.46 -3.71 5.30
CA HIS A 90 -8.81 -4.19 5.59
C HIS A 90 -9.60 -3.20 6.44
N GLN A 91 -8.99 -2.66 7.50
CA GLN A 91 -9.62 -1.60 8.30
C GLN A 91 -9.98 -0.36 7.48
N THR A 92 -9.14 0.02 6.51
CA THR A 92 -9.49 1.10 5.58
C THR A 92 -10.68 0.74 4.70
N LEU A 93 -10.78 -0.48 4.20
CA LEU A 93 -11.92 -0.89 3.37
C LEU A 93 -13.23 -0.91 4.17
N ASP A 94 -13.18 -1.29 5.44
CA ASP A 94 -14.35 -1.34 6.32
C ASP A 94 -15.01 0.04 6.54
N GLU A 95 -14.27 1.14 6.32
CA GLU A 95 -14.79 2.51 6.38
C GLU A 95 -15.65 2.91 5.17
N PHE A 96 -15.66 2.11 4.11
CA PHE A 96 -16.46 2.36 2.90
C PHE A 96 -17.69 1.45 2.90
N GLU A 97 -18.85 1.92 2.44
CA GLU A 97 -20.11 1.14 2.50
C GLU A 97 -20.29 0.17 1.31
N ASN A 98 -19.45 0.26 0.28
CA ASN A 98 -19.62 -0.51 -0.95
C ASN A 98 -19.07 -1.95 -0.82
N GLU A 99 -19.95 -2.93 -0.62
CA GLU A 99 -19.57 -4.34 -0.44
C GLU A 99 -18.97 -4.99 -1.69
N ASP A 100 -19.46 -4.67 -2.89
CA ASP A 100 -18.90 -5.18 -4.14
C ASP A 100 -17.45 -4.72 -4.33
N LEU A 101 -17.18 -3.46 -3.99
CA LEU A 101 -15.84 -2.91 -3.95
C LEU A 101 -14.98 -3.69 -2.96
N LYS A 102 -15.42 -3.84 -1.71
CA LYS A 102 -14.65 -4.55 -0.67
C LYS A 102 -14.25 -5.95 -1.13
N LYS A 103 -15.17 -6.69 -1.73
CA LYS A 103 -14.92 -8.04 -2.26
C LYS A 103 -13.82 -8.03 -3.34
N LEU A 104 -13.91 -7.10 -4.29
CA LEU A 104 -12.90 -6.95 -5.34
C LEU A 104 -11.49 -6.69 -4.79
N TRP A 105 -11.40 -5.87 -3.73
CA TRP A 105 -10.12 -5.62 -3.05
C TRP A 105 -9.65 -6.83 -2.24
N GLN A 106 -10.53 -7.52 -1.51
CA GLN A 106 -10.17 -8.67 -0.68
C GLN A 106 -9.50 -9.79 -1.50
N ASP A 107 -10.03 -10.09 -2.68
CA ASP A 107 -9.46 -11.10 -3.59
C ASP A 107 -8.05 -10.70 -4.04
N LYS A 108 -7.86 -9.43 -4.42
CA LYS A 108 -6.56 -8.91 -4.87
C LYS A 108 -5.54 -8.79 -3.74
N LEU A 109 -5.95 -8.36 -2.56
CA LEU A 109 -5.10 -8.32 -1.37
C LEU A 109 -4.60 -9.72 -1.02
N SER A 110 -5.49 -10.71 -1.04
CA SER A 110 -5.14 -12.12 -0.81
C SER A 110 -4.17 -12.66 -1.87
N PHE A 111 -4.40 -12.32 -3.14
CA PHE A 111 -3.50 -12.69 -4.23
C PHE A 111 -2.09 -12.11 -4.04
N PHE A 112 -1.97 -10.80 -3.76
CA PHE A 112 -0.67 -10.17 -3.58
C PHE A 112 0.03 -10.61 -2.30
N ALA A 113 -0.71 -10.81 -1.20
CA ALA A 113 -0.17 -11.37 0.03
C ALA A 113 0.48 -12.74 -0.21
N GLN A 114 -0.20 -13.63 -0.95
CA GLN A 114 0.36 -14.94 -1.33
C GLN A 114 1.62 -14.81 -2.17
N ARG A 115 1.64 -13.89 -3.15
CA ARG A 115 2.83 -13.65 -3.98
C ARG A 115 4.01 -13.09 -3.17
N PHE A 116 3.76 -12.20 -2.22
CA PHE A 116 4.79 -11.73 -1.30
C PHE A 116 5.32 -12.89 -0.47
N ARG A 117 4.44 -13.63 0.21
CA ARG A 117 4.75 -14.82 1.03
C ARG A 117 5.55 -15.89 0.30
N ALA A 118 5.30 -16.11 -0.98
CA ALA A 118 6.03 -17.05 -1.81
C ALA A 118 7.43 -16.56 -2.25
N SER A 119 7.69 -15.25 -2.18
CA SER A 119 8.94 -14.66 -2.65
C SER A 119 10.04 -14.69 -1.59
N LYS A 120 11.12 -15.44 -1.89
CA LYS A 120 12.34 -15.45 -1.07
C LYS A 120 13.10 -14.11 -1.06
N LYS A 121 12.73 -13.16 -1.94
CA LYS A 121 13.38 -11.83 -2.01
C LYS A 121 12.80 -10.81 -1.05
N ILE A 122 11.60 -11.06 -0.53
CA ILE A 122 10.83 -10.05 0.22
C ILE A 122 11.19 -10.08 1.70
N PHE A 123 11.31 -11.26 2.29
CA PHE A 123 11.52 -11.40 3.72
C PHE A 123 12.98 -11.67 4.06
N SER A 124 13.42 -11.09 5.18
CA SER A 124 14.71 -11.36 5.83
C SER A 124 14.51 -11.90 7.24
#